data_AF-A0A380PRM7-F1
#
_entry.id   AF-A0A380PRM7-F1
#
_cell.length_a   1.000
_cell.length_b   1.000
_cell.length_c   1.000
_cell.angle_alpha   90.00
_cell.angle_beta   90.00
_cell.angle_gamma   90.00
#
_symmetry.space_group_name_H-M   'P 1'
#
loop_
_entity.id
_entity.type
_entity.pdbx_description
1 polymer ?
#
loop_
_entity_poly.entity_id
_entity_poly.type
_entity_poly.pdbx_seq_one_letter_code
_entity_poly.pdbx_strand_id
1 'polypeptide(L)'
;MKRRMISMVLLLFLLLGLTANTYRLSTRQKQEHAQLQAELLVNQTLGNIIDAYQLNDAANRAATLRQLESERALRHETEDRLKRFAAAAATDNCAVSRMPESGISILRE
;
A
#
# COMPACT_ATOMS: atom_id res chain seq x y z
N MET A 1 -29.19 42.72 58.82
CA MET A 1 -29.32 42.75 57.34
C MET A 1 -27.98 42.81 56.60
N LYS A 2 -27.05 43.71 56.94
CA LYS A 2 -25.77 43.88 56.21
C LYS A 2 -24.91 42.60 56.07
N ARG A 3 -24.72 41.80 57.13
CA ARG A 3 -23.95 40.53 57.07
C ARG A 3 -24.55 39.48 56.12
N ARG A 4 -25.88 39.31 56.12
CA ARG A 4 -26.58 38.37 55.23
C ARG A 4 -26.45 38.77 53.75
N MET A 5 -26.44 40.06 53.48
CA MET A 5 -26.25 40.59 52.13
C MET A 5 -24.83 40.33 51.61
N ILE A 6 -23.81 40.57 52.46
CA ILE A 6 -22.40 40.28 52.14
C ILE A 6 -22.20 38.79 51.85
N SER A 7 -22.73 37.90 52.69
CA SER A 7 -22.62 36.44 52.45
C SER A 7 -23.30 36.01 51.14
N MET A 8 -24.44 36.62 50.80
CA MET A 8 -25.12 36.30 49.54
C MET A 8 -24.32 36.74 48.31
N VAL A 9 -23.74 37.94 48.36
CA VAL A 9 -22.88 38.46 47.29
C VAL A 9 -21.65 37.57 47.11
N LEU A 10 -21.02 37.15 48.21
CA LEU A 10 -19.85 36.28 48.16
C LEU A 10 -20.18 34.90 47.58
N LEU A 11 -21.35 34.36 47.94
CA LEU A 11 -21.85 33.09 47.40
C LEU A 11 -22.17 33.20 45.89
N LEU A 12 -22.74 34.34 45.47
CA LEU A 12 -23.02 34.61 44.06
C LEU A 12 -21.72 34.65 43.24
N PHE A 13 -20.69 35.35 43.73
CA PHE A 13 -19.37 35.39 43.08
C PHE A 13 -18.71 34.01 43.00
N LEU A 14 -18.82 33.19 44.05
CA LEU A 14 -18.34 31.82 44.04
C LEU A 14 -19.05 30.97 42.98
N LEU A 15 -20.38 31.07 42.88
CA LEU A 15 -21.17 30.36 41.86
C LEU A 15 -20.81 30.81 40.43
N LEU A 16 -20.61 32.12 40.22
CA LEU A 16 -20.12 32.65 38.94
C LEU A 16 -18.73 32.13 38.58
N GLY A 17 -17.81 32.08 39.55
CA GLY A 17 -16.47 31.52 39.35
C GLY A 17 -16.50 30.04 39.00
N LEU A 18 -17.32 29.25 39.70
CA LEU A 18 -17.50 27.82 39.44
C LEU A 18 -18.08 27.56 38.06
N THR A 19 -19.15 28.27 37.68
CA THR A 19 -19.80 28.12 36.37
C THR A 19 -18.90 28.55 35.21
N ALA A 20 -18.14 29.63 35.37
CA ALA A 20 -17.15 30.03 34.37
C ALA A 20 -16.03 28.99 34.23
N ASN A 21 -15.58 28.39 35.34
CA ASN A 21 -14.56 27.35 35.31
C ASN A 21 -15.06 26.07 34.64
N THR A 22 -16.27 25.59 34.99
CA THR A 22 -16.85 24.38 34.36
C THR A 22 -17.11 24.59 32.87
N TYR A 23 -17.53 25.78 32.46
CA TYR A 23 -17.69 26.11 31.05
C TYR A 23 -16.35 26.08 30.29
N ARG A 24 -15.29 26.66 30.86
CA ARG A 24 -13.94 26.61 30.26
C ARG A 24 -13.37 25.19 30.18
N LEU A 25 -13.59 24.37 31.21
CA LEU A 25 -13.19 22.97 31.20
C LEU A 25 -13.97 22.17 30.15
N SER A 26 -15.29 22.33 30.08
CA SER A 26 -16.14 21.65 29.10
C SER A 26 -15.75 22.01 27.66
N THR A 27 -15.46 23.28 27.39
CA THR A 27 -15.06 23.73 26.06
C THR A 27 -13.71 23.17 25.65
N ARG A 28 -12.71 23.16 26.54
CA ARG A 28 -11.41 22.50 26.30
C ARG A 28 -11.57 21.01 26.03
N GLN A 29 -12.34 20.33 26.86
CA GLN A 29 -12.61 18.90 26.71
C GLN A 29 -13.26 18.62 25.34
N LYS A 30 -14.25 19.41 24.91
CA LYS A 30 -14.86 19.25 23.58
C LYS A 30 -13.86 19.46 22.44
N GLN A 31 -12.95 20.43 22.57
CA GLN A 31 -11.92 20.68 21.57
C GLN A 31 -10.93 19.52 21.48
N GLU A 32 -10.45 19.00 22.61
CA GLU A 32 -9.56 17.84 22.64
C GLU A 32 -10.23 16.59 22.05
N HIS A 33 -11.49 16.31 22.42
CA HIS A 33 -12.22 15.18 21.82
C HIS A 33 -12.40 15.33 20.32
N ALA A 34 -12.68 16.53 19.82
CA ALA A 34 -12.80 16.77 18.38
C ALA A 34 -11.46 16.57 17.67
N GLN A 35 -10.35 17.02 18.26
CA GLN A 35 -9.01 16.80 17.72
C GLN A 35 -8.63 15.31 17.70
N LEU A 36 -8.86 14.60 18.80
CA LEU A 36 -8.60 13.16 18.89
C LEU A 36 -9.47 12.37 17.89
N GLN A 37 -10.74 12.75 17.70
CA GLN A 37 -11.60 12.13 16.70
C GLN A 37 -11.07 12.35 15.28
N ALA A 38 -10.59 13.55 14.97
CA ALA A 38 -9.98 13.84 13.67
C ALA A 38 -8.69 13.02 13.47
N GLU A 39 -7.83 12.93 14.48
CA GLU A 39 -6.61 12.12 14.43
C GLU A 39 -6.92 10.63 14.26
N LEU A 40 -7.91 10.10 14.98
CA LEU A 40 -8.37 8.72 14.83
C LEU A 40 -8.86 8.44 13.41
N LEU A 41 -9.64 9.34 12.82
CA LEU A 41 -10.13 9.20 11.45
C LEU A 41 -8.96 9.19 10.45
N VAL A 42 -8.00 10.10 10.62
CA VAL A 42 -6.80 10.16 9.77
C VAL A 42 -5.98 8.88 9.90
N ASN A 43 -5.72 8.42 11.12
CA ASN A 43 -4.96 7.20 11.38
C ASN A 43 -5.65 5.95 10.82
N GLN A 44 -6.97 5.86 10.96
CA GLN A 44 -7.75 4.77 10.36
C GLN A 44 -7.67 4.80 8.84
N THR A 45 -7.80 5.99 8.25
CA THR A 45 -7.70 6.17 6.80
C THR A 45 -6.31 5.78 6.29
N LEU A 46 -5.26 6.20 7.00
CA LEU A 46 -3.88 5.87 6.66
C LEU A 46 -3.61 4.37 6.82
N GLY A 47 -4.14 3.74 7.86
CA GLY A 47 -4.09 2.28 8.05
C GLY A 47 -4.73 1.53 6.89
N ASN A 48 -5.96 1.91 6.50
CA ASN A 48 -6.65 1.30 5.35
C ASN A 48 -5.85 1.45 4.04
N ILE A 49 -5.20 2.59 3.84
CA ILE A 49 -4.33 2.82 2.67
C ILE A 49 -3.14 1.86 2.71
N ILE A 50 -2.47 1.74 3.86
CA ILE A 50 -1.33 0.83 4.04
C ILE A 50 -1.75 -0.61 3.73
N ASP A 51 -2.88 -1.07 4.26
CA ASP A 51 -3.40 -2.41 4.03
C ASP A 51 -3.66 -2.66 2.53
N ALA A 52 -4.24 -1.69 1.82
CA ALA A 52 -4.47 -1.78 0.38
C ALA A 52 -3.15 -1.86 -0.41
N TYR A 53 -2.13 -1.08 -0.04
CA TYR A 53 -0.82 -1.14 -0.68
C TYR A 53 -0.13 -2.48 -0.43
N GLN A 54 -0.23 -3.04 0.77
CA GLN A 54 0.36 -4.35 1.10
C GLN A 54 -0.28 -5.47 0.28
N LEU A 55 -1.61 -5.44 0.12
CA LEU A 55 -2.33 -6.40 -0.74
C LEU A 55 -1.91 -6.27 -2.20
N ASN A 56 -1.79 -5.05 -2.71
CA ASN A 56 -1.34 -4.80 -4.08
C ASN A 56 0.09 -5.28 -4.32
N ASP A 57 1.00 -5.00 -3.39
CA ASP A 57 2.39 -5.43 -3.45
C ASP A 57 2.51 -6.97 -3.41
N ALA A 58 1.70 -7.66 -2.59
CA ALA A 58 1.61 -9.11 -2.61
C ALA A 58 1.10 -9.65 -3.96
N ALA A 59 0.06 -9.03 -4.52
CA ALA A 59 -0.47 -9.40 -5.83
C ALA A 59 0.55 -9.18 -6.95
N ASN A 60 1.28 -8.06 -6.94
CA ASN A 60 2.32 -7.73 -7.92
C ASN A 60 3.49 -8.71 -7.86
N ARG A 61 3.94 -9.09 -6.65
CA ARG A 61 4.94 -10.15 -6.49
C ARG A 61 4.46 -11.47 -7.08
N ALA A 62 3.22 -11.87 -6.79
CA ALA A 62 2.65 -13.10 -7.33
C ALA A 62 2.52 -13.05 -8.86
N ALA A 63 2.11 -11.92 -9.44
CA ALA A 63 2.06 -11.71 -10.89
C ALA A 63 3.46 -11.81 -11.52
N THR A 64 4.45 -11.16 -10.92
CA THR A 64 5.85 -11.19 -11.36
C THR A 64 6.42 -12.60 -11.34
N LEU A 65 6.14 -13.37 -10.29
CA LEU A 65 6.56 -14.77 -10.19
C LEU A 65 5.96 -15.63 -11.30
N ARG A 66 4.66 -15.46 -11.59
CA ARG A 66 3.99 -16.17 -12.70
C ARG A 66 4.58 -15.79 -14.05
N GLN A 67 4.87 -14.51 -14.27
CA GLN A 67 5.50 -14.05 -15.50
C GLN A 67 6.89 -14.68 -15.67
N LEU A 68 7.72 -14.66 -14.62
CA LEU A 68 9.06 -15.25 -14.66
C LEU A 68 9.00 -16.76 -14.91
N GLU A 69 8.03 -17.47 -14.33
CA GLU A 69 7.83 -18.90 -14.59
C GLU A 69 7.42 -19.15 -16.05
N SER A 70 6.49 -18.35 -16.57
CA SER A 70 6.09 -18.42 -17.98
C SER A 70 7.24 -18.12 -18.94
N GLU A 71 8.07 -17.12 -18.65
CA GLU A 71 9.24 -16.79 -19.46
C GLU A 71 10.28 -17.93 -19.44
N ARG A 72 10.52 -18.54 -18.28
CA ARG A 72 11.41 -19.71 -18.17
C ARG A 72 10.89 -20.89 -18.99
N ALA A 73 9.59 -21.18 -18.90
CA ALA A 73 8.97 -22.24 -19.67
C ALA A 73 9.09 -21.98 -21.19
N LEU A 74 8.82 -20.75 -21.63
CA LEU A 74 8.92 -20.36 -23.03
C LEU A 74 10.36 -20.46 -23.55
N ARG A 75 11.36 -20.05 -22.75
CA ARG A 75 12.77 -20.20 -23.10
C ARG A 75 13.16 -21.66 -23.27
N HIS A 76 12.76 -22.54 -22.33
CA HIS A 76 13.04 -23.97 -22.43
C HIS A 76 12.38 -24.59 -23.66
N GLU A 77 11.11 -24.27 -23.93
CA GLU A 77 10.43 -24.77 -25.14
C GLU A 77 11.12 -24.30 -26.42
N THR A 78 11.53 -23.02 -26.46
CA THR A 78 12.21 -22.43 -27.62
C THR A 78 13.56 -23.10 -27.84
N GLU A 79 14.34 -23.33 -26.78
CA GLU A 79 15.61 -24.07 -26.86
C GLU A 79 15.42 -25.50 -27.37
N ASP A 80 14.40 -26.21 -26.90
CA ASP A 80 14.12 -27.59 -27.33
C ASP A 80 13.64 -27.66 -28.79
N ARG A 81 12.86 -26.67 -29.24
CA ARG A 81 12.48 -26.53 -30.65
C ARG A 81 13.70 -26.24 -31.51
N LEU A 82 14.57 -25.33 -31.07
CA LEU A 82 15.79 -24.95 -31.77
C LEU A 82 16.77 -26.14 -31.91
N LYS A 83 16.94 -26.94 -30.86
CA LYS A 83 17.74 -28.17 -30.89
C LYS A 83 17.21 -29.17 -31.93
N ARG A 84 15.90 -29.39 -31.94
CA ARG A 84 15.26 -30.28 -32.93
C ARG A 84 15.41 -29.76 -34.36
N PHE A 85 15.26 -28.45 -34.55
CA PHE A 85 15.47 -27.80 -35.84
C PHE A 85 16.91 -27.96 -36.32
N ALA A 86 17.89 -27.66 -35.48
CA ALA A 86 19.30 -27.82 -35.80
C ALA A 86 19.67 -29.27 -36.15
N ALA A 87 19.15 -30.24 -35.39
CA ALA A 87 19.36 -31.66 -35.67
C ALA A 87 18.78 -32.10 -37.02
N ALA A 88 17.57 -31.62 -37.37
CA ALA A 88 16.96 -31.91 -38.66
C ALA A 88 17.72 -31.23 -39.81
N ALA A 89 18.08 -29.96 -39.64
CA ALA A 89 18.83 -29.18 -40.64
C ALA A 89 20.21 -29.79 -40.92
N ALA A 90 20.88 -30.36 -39.91
CA ALA A 90 22.18 -31.01 -40.07
C ALA A 90 22.15 -32.22 -41.03
N THR A 91 20.99 -32.84 -41.25
CA THR A 91 20.83 -34.00 -42.16
C THR A 91 20.50 -33.63 -43.60
N ASP A 92 20.24 -32.34 -43.90
CA ASP A 92 19.93 -31.83 -45.24
C ASP A 92 21.06 -30.94 -45.76
N ASN A 93 21.75 -31.38 -46.81
CA ASN A 93 22.87 -30.66 -47.42
C ASN A 93 22.48 -29.24 -47.91
N CYS A 94 21.24 -29.04 -48.36
CA CYS A 94 20.75 -27.74 -48.78
C CYS A 94 20.55 -26.83 -47.56
N ALA A 95 19.98 -27.36 -46.48
CA ALA A 95 19.79 -26.64 -45.22
C ALA A 95 21.13 -26.27 -44.57
N VAL A 96 22.11 -27.19 -44.52
CA VAL A 96 23.47 -26.91 -44.00
C VAL A 96 24.15 -25.77 -44.76
N SER A 97 23.99 -25.71 -46.09
CA SER A 97 24.58 -24.65 -46.90
C SER A 97 23.86 -23.30 -46.77
N ARG A 98 22.55 -23.28 -46.46
CA ARG A 98 21.71 -22.07 -46.43
C ARG A 98 21.45 -21.52 -45.03
N MET A 99 21.57 -22.36 -44.01
CA MET A 99 21.41 -22.02 -42.59
C MET A 99 22.61 -22.56 -41.79
N PRO A 100 23.77 -21.90 -41.90
CA PRO A 100 24.91 -22.21 -41.04
C PRO A 100 24.54 -21.92 -39.58
N GLU A 101 25.32 -22.48 -38.64
CA GLU A 101 25.07 -22.38 -37.20
C GLU A 101 24.87 -20.94 -36.71
N SER A 102 25.58 -19.98 -37.30
CA SER A 102 25.44 -18.54 -37.04
C SER A 102 24.08 -17.95 -37.45
N GLY A 103 23.41 -18.53 -38.44
CA GLY A 103 22.03 -18.19 -38.82
C GLY A 103 21.01 -18.82 -37.88
N ILE A 104 21.30 -20.01 -37.33
CA ILE A 104 20.43 -20.69 -36.36
C ILE A 104 20.50 -19.99 -35.00
N SER A 105 21.65 -19.45 -34.59
CA SER A 105 21.78 -18.72 -33.33
C SER A 105 20.91 -17.46 -33.25
N ILE A 106 20.56 -16.85 -34.40
CA ILE A 106 19.66 -15.69 -34.45
C ILE A 106 18.24 -16.07 -34.02
N LEU A 107 17.84 -17.34 -34.17
CA LEU A 107 16.52 -17.84 -33.76
C LEU A 107 16.42 -18.10 -32.25
N ARG A 108 17.50 -17.84 -31.50
CA ARG A 108 17.57 -17.94 -30.03
C ARG A 108 17.24 -16.61 -29.33
N GLU A 109 17.32 -15.48 -30.04
CA GLU A 109 16.90 -14.14 -29.57
C GLU A 109 15.39 -13.93 -29.74
#